data_AF-A0A3D9DFJ0-F1
#
_entry.id   AF-A0A3D9DFJ0-F1
#
_cell.length_a   1.000
_cell.length_b   1.000
_cell.length_c   1.000
_cell.angle_alpha   90.00
_cell.angle_beta   90.00
_cell.angle_gamma   90.00
#
_symmetry.space_group_name_H-M   'P 1'
#
loop_
_entity.id
_entity.type
_entity.pdbx_description
1 polymer ?
#
loop_
_entity_poly.entity_id
_entity_poly.type
_entity_poly.pdbx_seq_one_letter_code
_entity_poly.pdbx_strand_id
1 'polypeptide(L)'
;MHFYIGFLLPIHMKINVIKNSLSLFLTVFLLIILTGCEKKYQAPDHYAVDLFKDERQQGKAYIMNEEECFDGSELVIASSNVKLTDSSKGRGKTFFLYKVRSGKVLKTIRDSVMDYPFMFLSDQRLKLKPDSIYLYLKKLEGYRFIAAERNLKYQWLKAAPVYSVKKDK
;
A
#
# COMPACT_ATOMS: atom_id res chain seq x y z
N MET A 1 -48.02 45.34 -63.07
CA MET A 1 -47.36 46.37 -63.91
C MET A 1 -45.95 46.58 -63.42
N HIS A 2 -45.02 46.80 -64.37
CA HIS A 2 -43.63 47.25 -64.23
C HIS A 2 -42.60 46.25 -63.71
N PHE A 3 -41.83 45.58 -64.60
CA PHE A 3 -40.73 46.07 -65.46
C PHE A 3 -39.44 46.38 -64.66
N TYR A 4 -38.34 45.64 -64.88
CA TYR A 4 -37.29 45.95 -65.87
C TYR A 4 -36.00 45.14 -65.63
N ILE A 5 -35.43 44.68 -66.75
CA ILE A 5 -34.01 44.73 -67.14
C ILE A 5 -32.93 44.03 -66.28
N GLY A 6 -32.27 43.08 -66.95
CA GLY A 6 -30.85 43.20 -67.28
C GLY A 6 -29.91 42.30 -66.49
N PHE A 7 -29.06 41.55 -67.19
CA PHE A 7 -27.61 41.49 -66.89
C PHE A 7 -26.86 40.64 -67.94
N LEU A 8 -25.85 41.24 -68.58
CA LEU A 8 -24.77 40.55 -69.30
C LEU A 8 -23.68 40.19 -68.27
N LEU A 9 -23.26 38.92 -68.22
CA LEU A 9 -22.20 38.40 -67.34
C LEU A 9 -20.83 38.36 -68.05
N PRO A 10 -19.72 38.70 -67.35
CA PRO A 10 -18.35 38.41 -67.80
C PRO A 10 -17.82 37.07 -67.24
N ILE A 11 -17.14 36.28 -68.07
CA ILE A 11 -16.74 34.87 -67.82
C ILE A 11 -15.39 34.76 -67.07
N HIS A 12 -14.70 35.87 -66.77
CA HIS A 12 -13.30 35.83 -66.35
C HIS A 12 -13.02 35.57 -64.85
N MET A 13 -14.04 35.57 -63.98
CA MET A 13 -13.84 35.50 -62.52
C MET A 13 -13.70 34.06 -61.96
N LYS A 14 -14.08 33.02 -62.72
CA LYS A 14 -14.12 31.64 -62.21
C LYS A 14 -12.77 30.91 -62.19
N ILE A 15 -11.83 31.26 -63.07
CA ILE A 15 -10.59 30.48 -63.26
C ILE A 15 -9.61 30.68 -62.08
N ASN A 16 -9.52 31.90 -61.53
CA ASN A 16 -8.55 32.21 -60.48
C ASN A 16 -8.93 31.62 -59.10
N VAL A 17 -10.23 31.48 -58.83
CA VAL A 17 -10.76 30.90 -57.58
C VAL A 17 -10.50 29.39 -57.52
N ILE A 18 -10.62 28.68 -58.66
CA ILE A 18 -10.37 27.22 -58.75
C ILE A 18 -8.87 26.91 -58.58
N LYS A 19 -7.98 27.73 -59.15
CA LYS A 19 -6.52 27.57 -59.00
C LYS A 19 -6.05 27.78 -57.55
N ASN A 20 -6.64 28.75 -56.84
CA ASN A 20 -6.27 29.03 -55.45
C ASN A 20 -6.86 28.01 -54.46
N SER A 21 -8.07 27.49 -54.71
CA SER A 21 -8.67 26.43 -53.87
C SER A 21 -7.97 25.08 -54.04
N LEU A 22 -7.51 24.74 -55.25
CA LEU A 22 -6.77 23.51 -55.53
C LEU A 22 -5.40 23.49 -54.84
N SER A 23 -4.70 24.63 -54.81
CA SER A 23 -3.41 24.79 -54.13
C SER A 23 -3.53 24.58 -52.61
N LEU A 24 -4.58 25.15 -52.01
CA LEU A 24 -4.88 24.99 -50.58
C LEU A 24 -5.20 23.52 -50.24
N PHE A 25 -5.98 22.85 -51.09
CA PHE A 25 -6.33 21.44 -50.87
C PHE A 25 -5.11 20.53 -50.95
N LEU A 26 -4.19 20.78 -51.89
CA LEU A 26 -2.95 20.02 -52.04
C LEU A 26 -2.03 20.17 -50.82
N THR A 27 -1.95 21.37 -50.25
CA THR A 27 -1.12 21.64 -49.07
C THR A 27 -1.68 20.94 -47.82
N VAL A 28 -3.01 20.98 -47.65
CA VAL A 28 -3.69 20.28 -46.54
C VAL A 28 -3.54 18.76 -46.68
N PHE A 29 -3.67 18.23 -47.90
CA PHE A 29 -3.51 16.78 -48.15
C PHE A 29 -2.08 16.30 -47.87
N LEU A 30 -1.06 17.08 -48.21
CA LEU A 30 0.34 16.78 -47.90
C LEU A 30 0.62 16.74 -46.39
N LEU A 31 0.02 17.63 -45.60
CA LEU A 31 0.15 17.64 -44.13
C LEU A 31 -0.50 16.41 -43.49
N ILE A 32 -1.60 15.90 -44.06
CA ILE A 32 -2.27 14.68 -43.57
C ILE A 32 -1.40 13.44 -43.83
N ILE A 33 -0.74 13.36 -44.99
CA ILE A 33 0.15 12.22 -45.30
C ILE A 33 1.37 12.18 -44.38
N LEU A 34 1.93 13.35 -44.03
CA LEU A 34 3.11 13.43 -43.16
C LEU A 34 2.82 13.07 -41.69
N THR A 35 1.56 13.21 -41.23
CA THR A 35 1.17 12.89 -39.85
C THR A 35 0.75 11.43 -39.65
N GLY A 36 0.58 10.65 -40.73
CA GLY A 36 0.16 9.24 -40.66
C GLY A 36 1.26 8.22 -40.35
N CYS A 37 2.52 8.65 -40.21
CA CYS A 37 3.65 7.75 -39.94
C CYS A 37 3.82 7.51 -38.42
N GLU A 38 2.85 6.83 -37.81
CA GLU A 38 3.00 6.34 -36.44
C GLU A 38 3.97 5.15 -36.41
N LYS A 39 5.23 5.38 -36.01
CA LYS A 39 6.11 4.27 -35.64
C LYS A 39 5.58 3.65 -34.35
N LYS A 40 4.89 2.52 -34.46
CA LYS A 40 4.58 1.68 -33.30
C LYS A 40 5.90 1.16 -32.75
N TYR A 41 6.28 1.64 -31.56
CA TYR A 41 7.43 1.12 -30.83
C TYR A 41 7.10 -0.31 -30.40
N GLN A 42 7.50 -1.30 -31.20
CA GLN A 42 7.58 -2.68 -30.75
C GLN A 42 8.78 -2.76 -29.83
N ALA A 43 8.52 -2.76 -28.52
CA ALA A 43 9.54 -3.17 -27.56
C ALA A 43 10.06 -4.54 -28.02
N PRO A 44 11.39 -4.74 -28.09
CA PRO A 44 11.93 -6.04 -28.45
C PRO A 44 11.58 -7.04 -27.33
N ASP A 45 10.49 -7.80 -27.52
CA ASP A 45 9.99 -8.83 -26.60
C ASP A 45 11.07 -9.89 -26.25
N HIS A 46 12.14 -9.94 -27.03
CA HIS A 46 13.28 -10.85 -26.86
C HIS A 46 14.13 -10.58 -25.61
N TYR A 47 14.01 -9.40 -24.98
CA TYR A 47 14.72 -9.04 -23.74
C TYR A 47 13.84 -9.08 -22.49
N ALA A 48 12.61 -9.62 -22.59
CA ALA A 48 11.75 -9.88 -21.43
C ALA A 48 12.22 -11.09 -20.59
N VAL A 49 13.48 -11.50 -20.72
CA VAL A 49 14.10 -12.46 -19.81
C VAL A 49 14.42 -11.74 -18.53
N ASP A 50 13.59 -11.97 -17.53
CA ASP A 50 13.76 -11.48 -16.16
C ASP A 50 15.06 -12.07 -15.57
N LEU A 51 16.16 -11.32 -15.69
CA LEU A 51 17.49 -11.70 -15.20
C LEU A 51 17.54 -11.94 -13.68
N PHE A 52 16.50 -11.50 -12.97
CA PHE A 52 16.38 -11.60 -11.52
C PHE A 52 15.38 -12.68 -11.07
N LYS A 53 14.94 -13.55 -11.99
CA LYS A 53 13.95 -14.60 -11.69
C LYS A 53 14.36 -15.46 -10.48
N ASP A 54 15.65 -15.76 -10.36
CA ASP A 54 16.21 -16.58 -9.28
C ASP A 54 16.60 -15.76 -8.04
N GLU A 55 16.84 -14.45 -8.19
CA GLU A 55 17.09 -13.53 -7.05
C GLU A 55 15.78 -13.09 -6.35
N ARG A 56 14.63 -13.26 -7.01
CA ARG A 56 13.31 -13.11 -6.40
C ARG A 56 12.92 -14.23 -5.45
N GLN A 57 13.84 -15.12 -5.06
CA GLN A 57 13.63 -15.94 -3.89
C GLN A 57 13.53 -15.02 -2.66
N GLN A 58 12.30 -14.55 -2.43
CA GLN A 58 11.85 -13.91 -1.22
C GLN A 58 12.39 -14.72 -0.06
N GLY A 59 13.37 -14.18 0.66
CA GLY A 59 13.73 -14.66 1.98
C GLY A 59 12.44 -14.64 2.79
N LYS A 60 11.77 -15.79 2.91
CA LYS A 60 10.58 -15.92 3.74
C LYS A 60 11.06 -15.52 5.12
N ALA A 61 10.61 -14.36 5.59
CA ALA A 61 10.90 -13.93 6.95
C ALA A 61 10.48 -15.07 7.85
N TYR A 62 11.42 -15.60 8.64
CA TYR A 62 11.16 -16.69 9.55
C TYR A 62 9.94 -16.35 10.42
N ILE A 63 8.95 -17.24 10.44
CA ILE A 63 7.73 -17.11 11.23
C ILE A 63 7.81 -18.16 12.32
N MET A 64 7.83 -17.72 13.58
CA MET A 64 7.82 -18.62 14.72
C MET A 64 6.50 -19.39 14.78
N ASN A 65 6.57 -20.66 15.17
CA ASN A 65 5.41 -21.48 15.48
C ASN A 65 4.79 -21.11 16.86
N GLU A 66 3.64 -21.68 17.22
CA GLU A 66 2.95 -21.38 18.49
C GLU A 66 3.81 -21.72 19.73
N GLU A 67 4.52 -22.85 19.71
CA GLU A 67 5.36 -23.33 20.80
C GLU A 67 6.61 -22.45 20.99
N GLU A 68 7.31 -22.14 19.90
CA GLU A 68 8.44 -21.20 19.86
C GLU A 68 8.03 -19.81 20.35
N CYS A 69 6.83 -19.34 19.96
CA CYS A 69 6.29 -18.08 20.47
C CYS A 69 6.02 -18.15 21.98
N PHE A 70 5.46 -19.26 22.46
CA PHE A 70 5.16 -19.47 23.87
C PHE A 70 6.45 -19.50 24.69
N ASP A 71 7.45 -20.25 24.24
CA ASP A 71 8.75 -20.41 24.90
C ASP A 71 9.56 -19.12 24.90
N GLY A 72 9.62 -18.42 23.77
CA GLY A 72 10.32 -17.14 23.63
C GLY A 72 9.65 -15.97 24.34
N SER A 73 8.42 -16.13 24.81
CA SER A 73 7.67 -15.08 25.54
C SER A 73 7.89 -15.16 27.04
N GLU A 74 8.04 -13.99 27.66
CA GLU A 74 8.02 -13.84 29.12
C GLU A 74 6.58 -13.77 29.67
N LEU A 75 5.66 -13.28 28.84
CA LEU A 75 4.26 -13.11 29.17
C LEU A 75 3.41 -13.54 27.98
N VAL A 76 2.48 -14.47 28.21
CA VAL A 76 1.50 -14.91 27.22
C VAL A 76 0.10 -14.65 27.75
N ILE A 77 -0.70 -13.90 26.98
CA ILE A 77 -2.07 -13.54 27.35
C ILE A 77 -3.02 -13.90 26.22
N ALA A 78 -4.14 -14.55 26.55
CA ALA A 78 -5.29 -14.66 25.66
C ALA A 78 -6.22 -13.46 25.87
N SER A 79 -6.43 -12.65 24.83
CA SER A 79 -7.31 -11.48 24.90
C SER A 79 -8.02 -11.21 23.58
N SER A 80 -9.30 -10.83 23.65
CA SER A 80 -10.05 -10.26 22.53
C SER A 80 -10.12 -8.73 22.55
N ASN A 81 -9.67 -8.08 23.63
CA ASN A 81 -9.86 -6.65 23.87
C ASN A 81 -8.54 -5.87 23.73
N VAL A 82 -7.98 -5.94 22.53
CA VAL A 82 -6.72 -5.31 22.15
C VAL A 82 -7.02 -4.24 21.11
N LYS A 83 -6.56 -3.01 21.36
CA LYS A 83 -6.77 -1.87 20.44
C LYS A 83 -5.48 -1.11 20.18
N LEU A 84 -5.27 -0.72 18.92
CA LEU A 84 -4.20 0.23 18.57
C LEU A 84 -4.53 1.59 19.17
N THR A 85 -3.58 2.17 19.91
CA THR A 85 -3.74 3.44 20.62
C THR A 85 -2.99 4.57 19.93
N ASP A 86 -1.74 4.34 19.53
CA ASP A 86 -0.91 5.35 18.85
C ASP A 86 0.13 4.67 17.93
N SER A 87 0.73 5.43 17.02
CA SER A 87 1.84 5.00 16.18
C SER A 87 2.85 6.13 15.96
N SER A 88 4.14 5.79 15.89
CA SER A 88 5.21 6.77 15.60
C SER A 88 5.44 7.01 14.10
N LYS A 89 4.51 6.60 13.24
CA LYS A 89 4.64 6.74 11.78
C LYS A 89 4.96 8.19 11.42
N GLY A 90 6.06 8.42 10.70
CA GLY A 90 6.52 9.75 10.29
C GLY A 90 7.41 10.49 11.30
N ARG A 91 7.68 9.93 12.48
CA ARG A 91 8.51 10.53 13.55
C ARG A 91 9.85 9.79 13.75
N GLY A 92 10.33 9.06 12.74
CA GLY A 92 11.54 8.23 12.80
C GLY A 92 11.24 6.73 12.82
N LYS A 93 11.87 5.97 13.73
CA LYS A 93 11.65 4.51 13.86
C LYS A 93 10.16 4.24 14.11
N THR A 94 9.55 3.47 13.22
CA THR A 94 8.11 3.16 13.30
C THR A 94 7.87 2.10 14.37
N PHE A 95 6.96 2.41 15.29
CA PHE A 95 6.43 1.49 16.30
C PHE A 95 4.94 1.80 16.51
N PHE A 96 4.24 0.83 17.07
CA PHE A 96 2.80 0.84 17.31
C PHE A 96 2.55 0.54 18.78
N LEU A 97 1.67 1.31 19.41
CA LEU A 97 1.28 1.13 20.79
C LEU A 97 -0.10 0.50 20.86
N TYR A 98 -0.20 -0.62 21.57
CA TYR A 98 -1.44 -1.36 21.74
C TYR A 98 -1.85 -1.36 23.21
N LYS A 99 -3.14 -1.16 23.47
CA LYS A 99 -3.73 -1.21 24.81
C LYS A 99 -4.55 -2.49 24.96
N VAL A 100 -4.28 -3.22 26.03
CA VAL A 100 -4.99 -4.44 26.41
C VAL A 100 -5.89 -4.10 27.59
N ARG A 101 -7.21 -4.24 27.40
CA ARG A 101 -8.18 -3.88 28.45
C ARG A 101 -8.49 -5.00 29.42
N SER A 102 -8.41 -6.25 28.97
CA SER A 102 -8.69 -7.44 29.76
C SER A 102 -8.10 -8.65 29.05
N GLY A 103 -7.86 -9.74 29.77
CA GLY A 103 -7.39 -10.99 29.20
C GLY A 103 -7.14 -12.05 30.26
N LYS A 104 -6.87 -13.28 29.81
CA LYS A 104 -6.43 -14.39 30.67
C LYS A 104 -4.93 -14.56 30.50
N VAL A 105 -4.19 -14.52 31.60
CA VAL A 105 -2.75 -14.82 31.61
C VAL A 105 -2.58 -16.34 31.50
N LEU A 106 -1.73 -16.78 30.56
CA LEU A 106 -1.43 -18.19 30.31
C LEU A 106 -0.01 -18.55 30.77
N LYS A 107 0.94 -17.62 30.59
CA LYS A 107 2.32 -17.73 31.04
C LYS A 107 2.76 -16.39 31.61
N THR A 108 3.41 -16.42 32.76
CA THR A 108 4.15 -15.28 33.31
C THR A 108 5.40 -15.82 34.00
N ILE A 109 6.54 -15.21 33.74
CA ILE A 109 7.79 -15.53 34.46
C ILE A 109 7.85 -14.79 35.81
N ARG A 110 7.02 -13.76 36.00
CA ARG A 110 6.94 -13.01 37.27
C ARG A 110 5.74 -13.44 38.08
N ASP A 111 5.92 -13.55 39.39
CA ASP A 111 4.84 -13.81 40.36
C ASP A 111 3.84 -12.64 40.49
N SER A 112 4.05 -11.54 39.75
CA SER A 112 3.19 -10.38 39.77
C SER A 112 1.91 -10.60 38.96
N VAL A 113 0.76 -10.41 39.62
CA VAL A 113 -0.57 -10.32 38.98
C VAL A 113 -0.54 -9.20 37.94
N MET A 114 -1.09 -9.47 36.74
CA MET A 114 -1.17 -8.46 35.69
C MET A 114 -2.34 -7.52 35.92
N ASP A 115 -2.01 -6.24 36.13
CA ASP A 115 -3.00 -5.18 36.22
C ASP A 115 -3.45 -4.72 34.83
N TYR A 116 -4.76 -4.66 34.64
CA TYR A 116 -5.39 -4.13 33.44
C TYR A 116 -6.00 -2.74 33.71
N PRO A 117 -6.00 -1.81 32.73
CA PRO A 117 -5.45 -1.96 31.39
C PRO A 117 -3.96 -1.63 31.34
N PHE A 118 -3.20 -2.35 30.51
CA PHE A 118 -1.79 -2.05 30.24
C PHE A 118 -1.53 -1.84 28.74
N MET A 119 -0.35 -1.33 28.42
CA MET A 119 0.08 -1.08 27.04
C MET A 119 1.37 -1.82 26.73
N PHE A 120 1.51 -2.25 25.47
CA PHE A 120 2.72 -2.84 24.93
C PHE A 120 3.10 -2.21 23.59
N LEU A 121 4.39 -2.27 23.28
CA LEU A 121 4.96 -1.75 22.04
C LEU A 121 5.14 -2.86 21.01
N SER A 122 4.89 -2.57 19.73
CA SER A 122 5.22 -3.47 18.63
C SER A 122 5.96 -2.70 17.53
N ASP A 123 7.05 -3.28 17.03
CA ASP A 123 7.80 -2.72 15.89
C ASP A 123 7.05 -2.94 14.55
N GLN A 124 6.08 -3.86 14.53
CA GLN A 124 5.26 -4.17 13.36
C GLN A 124 3.76 -3.91 13.60
N ARG A 125 3.03 -3.59 12.53
CA ARG A 125 1.57 -3.42 12.62
C ARG A 125 0.91 -4.79 12.73
N LEU A 126 0.35 -5.08 13.90
CA LEU A 126 -0.36 -6.33 14.18
C LEU A 126 -1.73 -6.33 13.50
N LYS A 127 -2.05 -7.42 12.80
CA LYS A 127 -3.37 -7.69 12.23
C LYS A 127 -4.25 -8.30 13.32
N LEU A 128 -4.86 -7.43 14.13
CA LEU A 128 -5.77 -7.85 15.19
C LEU A 128 -7.06 -8.43 14.60
N LYS A 129 -7.53 -9.52 15.18
CA LYS A 129 -8.82 -10.14 14.86
C LYS A 129 -9.83 -9.81 15.96
N PRO A 130 -11.15 -9.84 15.68
CA PRO A 130 -12.18 -9.60 16.69
C PRO A 130 -12.26 -10.72 17.74
N ASP A 131 -11.83 -11.93 17.38
CA ASP A 131 -11.77 -13.07 18.30
C ASP A 131 -10.61 -12.93 19.31
N SER A 132 -10.64 -13.79 20.34
CA SER A 132 -9.53 -13.89 21.28
C SER A 132 -8.25 -14.30 20.55
N ILE A 133 -7.17 -13.55 20.77
CA ILE A 133 -5.84 -13.79 20.20
C ILE A 133 -4.83 -14.04 21.32
N TYR A 134 -3.77 -14.78 20.98
CA TYR A 134 -2.61 -14.91 21.85
C TYR A 134 -1.69 -13.69 21.66
N LEU A 135 -1.31 -13.09 22.79
CA LEU A 135 -0.35 -12.02 22.88
C LEU A 135 0.97 -12.59 23.42
N TYR A 136 1.98 -12.62 22.56
CA TYR A 136 3.33 -13.10 22.86
C TYR A 136 4.22 -11.91 23.18
N LEU A 137 4.53 -11.72 24.46
CA LEU A 137 5.17 -10.52 24.97
C LEU A 137 6.53 -10.84 25.62
N LYS A 138 7.52 -10.00 25.33
CA LYS A 138 8.83 -9.96 25.97
C LYS A 138 8.97 -8.69 26.80
N LYS A 139 9.89 -8.63 27.76
CA LYS A 139 10.27 -7.37 28.41
C LYS A 139 10.67 -6.33 27.37
N LEU A 140 10.23 -5.09 27.59
CA LEU A 140 10.60 -3.97 26.73
C LEU A 140 12.10 -3.72 26.80
N GLU A 141 12.74 -3.68 25.63
CA GLU A 141 14.15 -3.32 25.48
C GLU A 141 14.25 -1.96 24.78
N GLY A 142 14.79 -0.96 25.47
CA GLY A 142 14.92 0.41 24.95
C GLY A 142 13.74 1.32 25.28
N TYR A 143 13.52 2.36 24.44
CA TYR A 143 12.42 3.33 24.56
C TYR A 143 12.25 4.00 25.94
N ARG A 144 13.35 4.27 26.66
CA ARG A 144 13.35 4.72 28.07
C ARG A 144 12.39 5.89 28.37
N PHE A 145 12.36 6.90 27.50
CA PHE A 145 11.51 8.09 27.69
C PHE A 145 10.01 7.75 27.62
N ILE A 146 9.60 7.02 26.58
CA ILE A 146 8.19 6.65 26.35
C ILE A 146 7.76 5.58 27.37
N ALA A 147 8.68 4.69 27.74
CA ALA A 147 8.42 3.64 28.72
C ALA A 147 8.02 4.22 30.08
N ALA A 148 8.71 5.29 30.53
CA ALA A 148 8.36 5.97 31.77
C ALA A 148 7.04 6.75 31.66
N GLU A 149 6.85 7.53 30.58
CA GLU A 149 5.66 8.38 30.40
C GLU A 149 4.36 7.57 30.23
N ARG A 150 4.44 6.40 29.58
CA ARG A 150 3.30 5.55 29.24
C ARG A 150 3.26 4.24 30.03
N ASN A 151 4.14 4.05 31.01
CA ASN A 151 4.27 2.84 31.82
C ASN A 151 4.36 1.55 30.98
N LEU A 152 5.19 1.57 29.93
CA LEU A 152 5.38 0.42 29.03
C LEU A 152 6.39 -0.54 29.65
N LYS A 153 5.94 -1.78 29.89
CA LYS A 153 6.76 -2.85 30.47
C LYS A 153 7.13 -3.93 29.46
N TYR A 154 6.32 -4.08 28.42
CA TYR A 154 6.40 -5.19 27.48
C TYR A 154 6.45 -4.71 26.03
N GLN A 155 7.07 -5.54 25.20
CA GLN A 155 7.10 -5.42 23.75
C GLN A 155 6.63 -6.72 23.09
N TRP A 156 6.11 -6.60 21.88
CA TRP A 156 5.74 -7.74 21.04
C TRP A 156 6.96 -8.60 20.72
N LEU A 157 6.80 -9.93 20.77
CA LEU A 157 7.86 -10.85 20.40
C LEU A 157 8.19 -10.71 18.90
N LYS A 158 9.46 -10.46 18.60
CA LYS A 158 9.95 -10.33 17.22
C LYS A 158 9.69 -11.65 16.47
N ALA A 159 9.19 -11.56 15.24
CA ALA A 159 8.81 -12.70 14.39
C ALA A 159 7.57 -13.51 14.83
N ALA A 160 6.91 -13.15 15.94
CA ALA A 160 5.66 -13.81 16.34
C ALA A 160 4.48 -13.32 15.47
N PRO A 161 3.72 -14.24 14.83
CA PRO A 161 2.47 -13.91 14.16
C PRO A 161 1.31 -13.79 15.17
N VAL A 162 0.18 -13.25 14.72
CA VAL A 162 -1.03 -13.15 15.55
C VAL A 162 -1.83 -14.45 15.44
N TYR A 163 -1.68 -15.31 16.44
CA TYR A 163 -2.44 -16.56 16.55
C TYR A 163 -3.81 -16.34 17.20
N SER A 164 -4.83 -17.01 16.66
CA SER A 164 -6.18 -17.03 17.24
C SER A 164 -6.24 -18.10 18.33
N VAL A 165 -6.91 -17.80 19.44
CA VAL A 165 -7.19 -18.79 20.47
C VAL A 165 -8.20 -19.79 19.89
N LYS A 166 -7.82 -21.07 19.84
CA LYS A 166 -8.75 -22.14 19.48
C LYS A 166 -9.82 -22.17 20.58
N LYS A 167 -11.09 -22.00 20.21
CA LYS A 167 -12.19 -22.27 21.13
C LYS A 167 -12.22 -23.78 21.32
N ASP A 168 -11.92 -24.25 22.52
CA ASP A 168 -12.20 -25.64 22.87
C ASP A 168 -13.70 -25.87 22.63
N LYS A 169 -14.01 -26.91 21.83
CA LYS A 169 -15.38 -27.32 21.52
C LYS A 169 -16.04 -27.92 22.75
#